data_AF-A0A835F3U3-F1
#
_entry.id   AF-A0A835F3U3-F1
#
_cell.length_a   1.000
_cell.length_b   1.000
_cell.length_c   1.000
_cell.angle_alpha   90.00
_cell.angle_beta   90.00
_cell.angle_gamma   90.00
#
_symmetry.space_group_name_H-M   'P 1'
#
loop_
_entity.id
_entity.type
_entity.pdbx_description
1 polymer ?
#
loop_
_entity_poly.entity_id
_entity_poly.type
_entity_poly.pdbx_seq_one_letter_code
_entity_poly.pdbx_strand_id
1 'polypeptide(L)'
;MAASKASLALFLVALTVSSAVLGLAPGAGAATACTPTQLTPCAPSIIGNAAPTAACCAKLKAHPASCFCQYKKDPNMKRYVNSPNGKKVFAACKVPLPKC
;
A
#
# COMPACT_ATOMS: atom_id res chain seq x y z
N MET A 1 0.44 -56.80 4.74
CA MET A 1 0.78 -55.43 5.21
C MET A 1 1.79 -54.82 4.23
N ALA A 2 1.35 -54.11 3.18
CA ALA A 2 2.25 -53.32 2.31
C ALA A 2 1.51 -52.33 1.38
N ALA A 3 0.19 -52.14 1.54
CA ALA A 3 -0.59 -51.20 0.72
C ALA A 3 -0.51 -49.74 1.24
N SER A 4 0.64 -49.34 1.80
CA SER A 4 0.77 -48.10 2.58
C SER A 4 1.94 -47.19 2.14
N LYS A 5 2.60 -47.48 1.01
CA LYS A 5 3.75 -46.68 0.56
C LYS A 5 3.64 -46.11 -0.86
N ALA A 6 2.87 -46.73 -1.75
CA ALA A 6 2.78 -46.28 -3.14
C ALA A 6 1.81 -45.09 -3.34
N SER A 7 0.76 -44.95 -2.53
CA SER A 7 -0.20 -43.83 -2.65
C SER A 7 0.32 -42.49 -2.11
N LEU A 8 1.35 -42.49 -1.25
CA LEU A 8 1.89 -41.25 -0.65
C LEU A 8 2.91 -40.55 -1.56
N ALA A 9 3.59 -41.29 -2.44
CA ALA A 9 4.63 -40.73 -3.29
C ALA A 9 4.08 -40.03 -4.55
N LEU A 10 2.90 -40.42 -5.04
CA LEU A 10 2.33 -39.88 -6.28
C LEU A 10 1.61 -38.53 -6.10
N PHE A 11 1.15 -38.21 -4.89
CA PHE A 11 0.46 -36.94 -4.60
C PHE A 11 1.42 -35.75 -4.38
N LEU A 12 2.71 -35.99 -4.14
CA LEU A 12 3.66 -34.93 -3.78
C LEU A 12 4.31 -34.26 -5.00
N VAL A 13 4.28 -34.88 -6.18
CA VAL A 13 4.95 -34.32 -7.37
C VAL A 13 4.03 -33.44 -8.22
N ALA A 14 2.71 -33.63 -8.14
CA ALA A 14 1.73 -32.88 -8.96
C ALA A 14 1.38 -31.47 -8.45
N LEU A 15 1.84 -31.08 -7.25
CA LEU A 15 1.54 -29.77 -6.65
C LEU A 15 2.64 -28.71 -6.85
N THR A 16 3.73 -29.06 -7.54
CA THR A 16 4.91 -28.17 -7.67
C THR A 16 4.91 -27.28 -8.93
N VAL A 17 3.85 -27.31 -9.76
CA VAL A 17 3.78 -26.57 -11.04
C VAL A 17 2.47 -25.79 -11.22
N SER A 18 2.04 -25.02 -10.22
CA SER A 18 1.00 -23.99 -10.42
C SER A 18 1.34 -22.64 -9.76
N SER A 19 2.60 -22.43 -9.42
CA SER A 19 3.10 -21.18 -8.84
C SER A 19 3.35 -20.11 -9.91
N ALA A 20 2.40 -19.85 -10.80
CA ALA A 20 2.57 -18.80 -11.80
C ALA A 20 1.23 -18.31 -12.36
N VAL A 21 0.33 -17.84 -11.52
CA VAL A 21 -0.60 -16.74 -11.82
C VAL A 21 -1.50 -16.53 -10.61
N LEU A 22 -1.28 -15.49 -9.82
CA LEU A 22 -2.38 -14.76 -9.18
C LEU A 22 -1.85 -13.42 -8.64
N GLY A 23 -2.36 -12.34 -9.21
CA GLY A 23 -2.72 -11.12 -8.51
C GLY A 23 -1.64 -10.38 -7.71
N LEU A 24 -1.25 -9.23 -8.24
CA LEU A 24 -0.81 -8.05 -7.49
C LEU A 24 -1.52 -7.91 -6.12
N ALA A 25 -0.87 -8.29 -5.04
CA ALA A 25 -1.18 -7.82 -3.69
C ALA A 25 0.06 -7.96 -2.79
N PRO A 26 0.95 -6.95 -2.73
CA PRO A 26 2.04 -7.00 -1.78
C PRO A 26 1.50 -6.79 -0.36
N GLY A 27 1.70 -7.80 0.49
CA GLY A 27 1.91 -7.59 1.93
C GLY A 27 0.71 -7.85 2.82
N ALA A 28 0.46 -9.13 3.11
CA ALA A 28 -0.12 -9.53 4.40
C ALA A 28 0.92 -9.25 5.50
N GLY A 29 0.96 -8.02 5.98
CA GLY A 29 1.75 -7.62 7.13
C GLY A 29 1.05 -6.45 7.79
N ALA A 30 -0.03 -6.73 8.54
CA ALA A 30 -0.90 -5.73 9.16
C ALA A 30 -1.03 -4.46 8.30
N ALA A 31 -1.33 -4.65 7.00
CA ALA A 31 -1.42 -3.55 6.09
C ALA A 31 -2.58 -2.70 6.57
N THR A 32 -2.30 -1.47 7.00
CA THR A 32 -3.31 -0.44 6.84
C THR A 32 -3.70 -0.52 5.38
N ALA A 33 -4.90 -1.05 5.09
CA ALA A 33 -5.43 -1.02 3.74
C ALA A 33 -5.23 0.41 3.28
N CYS A 34 -4.69 0.61 2.06
CA CYS A 34 -4.40 1.92 1.50
C CYS A 34 -5.71 2.70 1.41
N THR A 35 -6.13 3.28 2.54
CA THR A 35 -7.43 3.84 2.77
C THR A 35 -7.24 5.34 2.89
N PRO A 36 -7.74 6.12 1.92
CA PRO A 36 -7.56 7.56 1.94
C PRO A 36 -8.22 8.23 3.14
N THR A 37 -9.18 7.55 3.76
CA THR A 37 -9.82 7.97 5.02
C THR A 37 -8.81 8.17 6.16
N GLN A 38 -7.68 7.46 6.17
CA GLN A 38 -6.62 7.71 7.15
C GLN A 38 -5.84 8.99 6.91
N LEU A 39 -5.93 9.55 5.70
CA LEU A 39 -5.33 10.83 5.31
C LEU A 39 -6.31 12.01 5.49
N THR A 40 -7.55 11.77 5.92
CA THR A 40 -8.51 12.82 6.32
C THR A 40 -7.92 13.90 7.22
N PRO A 41 -7.11 13.60 8.26
CA PRO A 41 -6.47 14.65 9.06
C PRO A 41 -5.50 15.55 8.29
N CYS A 42 -5.07 15.14 7.09
CA CYS A 42 -4.25 15.93 6.18
C CYS A 42 -5.07 16.74 5.15
N ALA A 43 -6.38 16.51 5.02
CA ALA A 43 -7.26 17.24 4.12
C ALA A 43 -7.17 18.78 4.28
N PRO A 44 -7.23 19.37 5.50
CA PRO A 44 -7.10 20.82 5.63
C PRO A 44 -5.73 21.34 5.19
N SER A 45 -4.67 20.53 5.30
CA SER A 45 -3.33 20.92 4.87
C SER A 45 -3.15 20.82 3.36
N ILE A 46 -3.75 19.81 2.72
CA ILE A 46 -3.68 19.60 1.28
C ILE A 46 -4.62 20.57 0.53
N ILE A 47 -5.86 20.70 0.99
CA ILE A 47 -6.90 21.51 0.34
C ILE A 47 -6.81 22.96 0.80
N GLY A 48 -6.77 23.19 2.11
CA GLY A 48 -6.81 24.53 2.72
C GLY A 48 -5.44 25.19 2.89
N ASN A 49 -4.34 24.55 2.47
CA ASN A 49 -2.97 25.08 2.64
C ASN A 49 -2.59 25.34 4.12
N ALA A 50 -3.27 24.69 5.05
CA ALA A 50 -2.93 24.77 6.47
C ALA A 50 -1.63 24.00 6.76
N ALA A 51 -0.95 24.37 7.84
CA ALA A 51 0.19 23.59 8.31
C ALA A 51 -0.22 22.14 8.64
N PRO A 52 0.61 21.12 8.32
CA PRO A 52 0.30 19.74 8.67
C PRO A 52 0.37 19.51 10.18
N THR A 53 -0.65 18.84 10.71
CA THR A 53 -0.70 18.46 12.12
C THR A 53 0.21 17.25 12.40
N ALA A 54 0.60 17.08 13.67
CA ALA A 54 1.38 15.91 14.09
C ALA A 54 0.64 14.59 13.76
N ALA A 55 -0.68 14.56 13.93
CA ALA A 55 -1.52 13.41 13.59
C ALA A 55 -1.50 13.10 12.08
N CYS A 56 -1.58 14.14 11.24
CA CYS A 56 -1.43 13.99 9.78
C CYS A 56 -0.07 13.38 9.42
N CYS A 57 1.02 13.94 9.94
CA CYS A 57 2.36 13.42 9.65
C CYS A 57 2.58 12.00 10.18
N ALA A 58 2.01 11.64 11.34
CA ALA A 58 2.08 10.29 11.87
C ALA A 58 1.38 9.28 10.94
N LYS A 59 0.20 9.62 10.40
CA LYS A 59 -0.51 8.76 9.43
C LYS A 59 0.19 8.65 8.09
N LEU A 60 0.75 9.76 7.59
CA LEU A 60 1.58 9.79 6.38
C LEU A 60 2.82 8.89 6.50
N LYS A 61 3.49 8.90 7.66
CA LYS A 61 4.66 8.03 7.92
C LYS A 61 4.29 6.57 8.14
N ALA A 62 3.13 6.32 8.76
CA ALA A 62 2.63 4.96 8.97
C ALA A 62 2.20 4.28 7.66
N HIS A 63 1.85 5.05 6.63
CA HIS A 63 1.51 4.50 5.33
C HIS A 63 2.75 4.04 4.56
N PRO A 64 2.73 2.82 3.99
CA PRO A 64 3.80 2.38 3.11
C PRO A 64 3.80 3.18 1.80
N ALA A 65 4.99 3.34 1.22
CA ALA A 65 5.17 4.10 -0.02
C ALA A 65 4.30 3.56 -1.19
N SER A 66 4.07 2.25 -1.23
CA SER A 66 3.21 1.60 -2.22
C SER A 66 1.78 2.17 -2.26
N CYS A 67 1.22 2.59 -1.12
CA CYS A 67 -0.10 3.22 -1.07
C CYS A 67 -0.11 4.57 -1.79
N PHE A 68 0.94 5.38 -1.64
CA PHE A 68 1.03 6.66 -2.35
C PHE A 68 1.10 6.48 -3.86
N CYS A 69 1.71 5.38 -4.34
CA CYS A 69 1.64 5.02 -5.75
C CYS A 69 0.23 4.70 -6.22
N GLN A 70 -0.56 3.98 -5.42
CA GLN A 70 -1.96 3.72 -5.74
C GLN A 70 -2.76 5.02 -5.81
N TYR A 71 -2.59 5.91 -4.83
CA TYR A 71 -3.25 7.22 -4.85
C TYR A 71 -2.82 8.10 -6.03
N LYS A 72 -1.58 7.96 -6.52
CA LYS A 72 -1.12 8.65 -7.74
C LYS A 72 -1.70 8.04 -9.02
N LYS A 73 -2.10 6.77 -9.01
CA LYS A 73 -2.73 6.09 -10.15
C LYS A 73 -4.23 6.35 -10.21
N ASP A 74 -4.89 6.51 -9.07
CA ASP A 74 -6.31 6.85 -9.00
C ASP A 74 -6.54 8.31 -9.43
N PRO A 75 -7.35 8.58 -10.48
CA PRO A 75 -7.59 9.94 -10.98
C PRO A 75 -8.25 10.87 -9.95
N ASN A 76 -9.07 10.34 -9.04
CA ASN A 76 -9.72 11.11 -7.99
C ASN A 76 -8.73 11.55 -6.91
N MET A 77 -7.73 10.71 -6.65
CA MET A 77 -6.73 10.95 -5.59
C MET A 77 -5.47 11.66 -6.09
N LYS A 78 -5.05 11.39 -7.33
CA LYS A 78 -3.82 11.89 -7.95
C LYS A 78 -3.76 13.41 -7.87
N ARG A 79 -4.89 14.09 -8.05
CA ARG A 79 -4.96 15.57 -7.98
C ARG A 79 -4.52 16.11 -6.62
N TYR A 80 -4.77 15.38 -5.53
CA TYR A 80 -4.38 15.78 -4.19
C TYR A 80 -2.90 15.47 -3.91
N VAL A 81 -2.44 14.28 -4.29
CA VAL A 81 -1.04 13.84 -4.04
C VAL A 81 -0.03 14.58 -4.93
N ASN A 82 -0.37 14.84 -6.20
CA ASN A 82 0.48 15.59 -7.12
C ASN A 82 0.33 17.11 -7.03
N SER A 83 -0.65 17.63 -6.27
CA SER A 83 -0.80 19.07 -6.08
C SER A 83 0.44 19.69 -5.42
N PRO A 84 0.72 20.99 -5.65
CA PRO A 84 1.77 21.70 -4.94
C PRO A 84 1.63 21.61 -3.41
N ASN A 85 0.39 21.70 -2.91
CA ASN A 85 0.10 21.62 -1.48
C ASN A 85 0.32 20.21 -0.94
N GLY A 86 -0.11 19.18 -1.67
CA GLY A 86 0.20 17.79 -1.34
C GLY A 86 1.70 17.59 -1.18
N LYS A 87 2.49 17.96 -2.19
CA LYS A 87 3.96 17.86 -2.16
C LYS A 87 4.57 18.61 -0.97
N LYS A 88 4.07 19.80 -0.64
CA LYS A 88 4.49 20.56 0.55
C LYS A 88 4.21 19.80 1.84
N VAL A 89 3.04 19.18 1.98
CA VAL A 89 2.68 18.36 3.16
C VAL A 89 3.61 17.17 3.29
N PHE A 90 3.89 16.44 2.20
CA PHE A 90 4.85 15.34 2.20
C PHE A 90 6.26 15.82 2.62
N ALA A 91 6.72 16.95 2.08
CA ALA A 91 8.02 17.53 2.42
C ALA A 91 8.08 17.99 3.89
N ALA A 92 7.07 18.70 4.37
CA ALA A 92 6.97 19.17 5.76
C ALA A 92 6.93 18.02 6.76
N CYS A 93 6.23 16.93 6.43
CA CYS A 93 6.20 15.72 7.24
C CYS A 93 7.45 14.82 7.07
N LYS A 94 8.39 15.18 6.19
CA LYS A 94 9.58 14.37 5.83
C LYS A 94 9.23 12.96 5.32
N VAL A 95 8.17 12.86 4.53
CA VAL A 95 7.76 11.59 3.90
C VAL A 95 8.17 11.60 2.44
N PRO A 96 9.02 10.65 1.99
CA PRO A 96 9.45 10.60 0.61
C PRO A 96 8.28 10.20 -0.30
N LEU A 97 8.03 11.01 -1.33
CA LEU A 97 7.08 10.67 -2.38
C LEU A 97 7.72 9.68 -3.37
N PRO A 98 7.19 8.45 -3.51
CA PRO A 98 7.76 7.48 -4.41
C PRO A 98 7.57 7.88 -5.88
N LYS A 99 8.60 7.59 -6.68
CA LYS A 99 8.51 7.59 -8.13
C LYS A 99 7.93 6.25 -8.57
N CYS A 100 6.68 6.37 -8.96
CA CYS A 100 5.76 5.46 -9.59
C CYS A 100 4.91 6.37 -10.49
#